data_AF-Q4DJU2-F1
#
_entry.id   AF-Q4DJU2-F1
#
_cell.length_a   1.000
_cell.length_b   1.000
_cell.length_c   1.000
_cell.angle_alpha   90.00
_cell.angle_beta   90.00
_cell.angle_gamma   90.00
#
_symmetry.space_group_name_H-M   'P 1'
#
loop_
_entity.id
_entity.type
_entity.pdbx_description
1 polymer ?
#
loop_
_entity_poly.entity_id
_entity_poly.type
_entity_poly.pdbx_seq_one_letter_code
_entity_poly.pdbx_strand_id
1 'polypeptide(L)'
;MTSSPGGNPSRRPPPMLKAERQAAFRRKVRNELLLHGREGKDAERRRMEEYRRLCKEEGIQSKRLEEYDSARKDASSLLNERLQRIEYDQSLTNSEKKKRKFNLKRNYAAQTVTELLKKKEKHHNALTKVEEVRKKRQEQFEAQKAAKKEREATRIKCIQRRHANNALYAQRTPKGQPVMNGRVKLLLDKLQHEQTKN
;
A
#
# COMPACT_ATOMS: atom_id res chain seq x y z
N MET A 1 47.43 34.42 46.47
CA MET A 1 46.07 34.83 46.08
C MET A 1 46.10 35.21 44.61
N THR A 2 45.59 34.34 43.73
CA THR A 2 45.64 34.52 42.27
C THR A 2 44.24 34.36 41.69
N SER A 3 43.43 35.40 41.83
CA SER A 3 42.15 35.51 41.13
C SER A 3 42.41 36.00 39.71
N SER A 4 42.38 35.08 38.74
CA SER A 4 42.40 35.39 37.31
C SER A 4 40.99 35.82 36.88
N PRO A 5 40.74 37.09 36.52
CA PRO A 5 39.45 37.52 36.02
C PRO A 5 39.39 37.21 34.52
N GLY A 6 39.22 35.92 34.20
CA GLY A 6 38.96 35.41 32.85
C GLY A 6 37.52 35.68 32.40
N GLY A 7 37.06 36.92 32.50
CA GLY A 7 35.80 37.33 31.88
C GLY A 7 36.06 37.59 30.41
N ASN A 8 35.92 36.60 29.53
CA ASN A 8 35.95 36.80 28.08
C ASN A 8 34.85 37.81 27.72
N PRO A 9 35.17 39.08 27.40
CA PRO A 9 34.16 40.04 27.03
C PRO A 9 33.60 39.57 25.70
N SER A 10 32.28 39.36 25.67
CA SER A 10 31.51 38.91 24.53
C SER A 10 32.01 39.64 23.27
N ARG A 11 32.80 38.95 22.44
CA ARG A 11 33.26 39.49 21.16
C ARG A 11 32.00 39.87 20.39
N ARG A 12 31.77 41.17 20.20
CA ARG A 12 30.73 41.63 19.28
C ARG A 12 31.02 40.96 17.93
N PRO A 13 30.04 40.31 17.30
CA PRO A 13 30.27 39.69 16.01
C PRO A 13 30.84 40.76 15.05
N PRO A 14 31.79 40.38 14.19
CA PRO A 14 32.42 41.33 13.26
C PRO A 14 31.35 42.07 12.45
N PRO A 15 31.61 43.32 12.05
CA PRO A 15 30.64 44.15 11.33
C PRO A 15 30.29 43.48 10.00
N MET A 16 29.16 42.77 9.97
CA MET A 16 28.64 42.13 8.77
C MET A 16 28.02 43.17 7.84
N LEU A 17 28.16 43.00 6.53
CA LEU A 17 27.49 43.84 5.53
C LEU A 17 25.95 43.73 5.67
N LYS A 18 25.19 44.74 5.23
CA LYS A 18 23.71 44.74 5.37
C LYS A 18 23.07 43.46 4.78
N ALA A 19 23.56 43.00 3.64
CA ALA A 19 23.12 41.77 2.99
C ALA A 19 23.40 40.52 3.85
N GLU A 20 24.58 40.46 4.44
CA GLU A 20 24.97 39.35 5.33
C GLU A 20 24.15 39.34 6.62
N ARG A 21 23.87 40.51 7.22
CA ARG A 21 22.98 40.64 8.39
C ARG A 21 21.58 40.12 8.06
N GLN A 22 21.05 40.47 6.88
CA GLN A 22 19.74 39.99 6.44
C GLN A 22 19.75 38.47 6.19
N ALA A 23 20.82 37.92 5.61
CA ALA A 23 20.98 36.48 5.42
C ALA A 23 21.09 35.72 6.75
N ALA A 24 21.86 36.25 7.71
CA ALA A 24 21.98 35.69 9.05
C ALA A 24 20.64 35.71 9.80
N PHE A 25 19.90 36.82 9.73
CA PHE A 25 18.55 36.92 10.29
C PHE A 25 17.60 35.88 9.69
N ARG A 26 17.55 35.77 8.35
CA ARG A 26 16.72 34.76 7.66
C ARG A 26 17.08 33.33 8.07
N ARG A 27 18.38 33.03 8.25
CA ARG A 27 18.84 31.73 8.74
C ARG A 27 18.41 31.48 10.19
N LYS A 28 18.52 32.48 11.07
CA LYS A 28 18.10 32.39 12.48
C LYS A 28 16.61 32.10 12.59
N VAL A 29 15.76 32.89 11.92
CA VAL A 29 14.30 32.68 11.92
C VAL A 29 13.93 31.30 11.39
N ARG A 30 14.56 30.87 10.29
CA ARG A 30 14.33 29.52 9.74
C ARG A 30 14.74 28.43 10.73
N ASN A 31 15.87 28.59 11.40
CA ASN A 31 16.36 27.61 12.37
C ASN A 31 15.45 27.53 13.59
N GLU A 32 14.99 28.67 14.12
CA GLU A 32 14.03 28.74 15.23
C GLU A 32 12.72 28.04 14.88
N LEU A 33 12.16 28.30 13.69
CA LEU A 33 10.96 27.62 13.20
C LEU A 33 11.15 26.10 13.12
N LEU A 34 12.30 25.64 12.60
CA LEU A 34 12.61 24.22 12.52
C LEU A 34 12.83 23.58 13.90
N LEU A 35 13.40 24.31 14.85
CA LEU A 35 13.60 23.87 16.23
C LEU A 35 12.26 23.68 16.94
N HIS A 36 11.39 24.68 16.88
CA HIS A 36 10.05 24.62 17.46
C HIS A 36 9.22 23.48 16.84
N GLY A 37 9.40 23.23 15.54
CA GLY A 37 8.79 22.10 14.86
C GLY A 37 9.33 20.73 15.29
N ARG A 38 10.59 20.63 15.74
CA ARG A 38 11.16 19.40 16.31
C ARG A 38 10.69 19.19 17.74
N GLU A 39 10.74 20.24 18.55
CA GLU A 39 10.29 20.22 19.95
C GLU A 39 8.84 19.79 20.07
N GLY A 40 7.94 20.28 19.20
CA GLY A 40 6.55 19.84 19.19
C GLY A 40 6.39 18.34 18.89
N LYS A 41 7.26 17.76 18.06
CA LYS A 41 7.25 16.33 17.70
C LYS A 41 7.84 15.47 18.80
N ASP A 42 8.90 15.94 19.43
CA ASP A 42 9.50 15.30 20.60
C ASP A 42 8.55 15.34 21.81
N ALA A 43 7.80 16.43 21.98
CA ALA A 43 6.78 16.54 23.01
C ALA A 43 5.66 15.50 22.83
N GLU A 44 5.22 15.20 21.60
CA GLU A 44 4.28 14.10 21.35
C GLU A 44 4.84 12.75 21.79
N ARG A 45 6.09 12.46 21.42
CA ARG A 45 6.75 11.20 21.81
C ARG A 45 6.85 11.08 23.34
N ARG A 46 7.27 12.15 24.01
CA ARG A 46 7.37 12.21 25.47
C ARG A 46 6.03 11.97 26.14
N ARG A 47 4.96 12.64 25.69
CA ARG A 47 3.61 12.44 26.24
C ARG A 47 3.15 10.98 26.16
N MET A 48 3.44 10.30 25.05
CA MET A 48 3.05 8.89 24.89
C MET A 48 3.94 7.93 25.69
N GLU A 49 5.21 8.26 25.89
CA GLU A 49 6.11 7.50 26.76
C GLU A 49 5.75 7.67 28.24
N GLU A 50 5.39 8.88 28.68
CA GLU A 50 4.85 9.15 30.02
C GLU A 50 3.54 8.41 30.22
N TYR A 51 2.63 8.46 29.24
CA TYR A 51 1.38 7.71 29.29
C TYR A 51 1.62 6.19 29.38
N ARG A 52 2.64 5.66 28.69
CA ARG A 52 3.05 4.26 28.84
C ARG A 52 3.56 3.94 30.24
N ARG A 53 4.33 4.84 30.86
CA ARG A 53 4.81 4.65 32.25
C ARG A 53 3.63 4.60 33.21
N LEU A 54 2.69 5.55 33.11
CA LEU A 54 1.48 5.57 33.92
C LEU A 54 0.63 4.30 33.74
N CYS A 55 0.39 3.87 32.49
CA CYS A 55 -0.35 2.62 32.24
C CYS A 55 0.36 1.39 32.82
N LYS A 56 1.71 1.39 32.85
CA LYS A 56 2.49 0.30 33.45
C LYS A 56 2.42 0.33 34.98
N GLU A 57 2.46 1.50 35.60
CA GLU A 57 2.32 1.69 37.05
C GLU A 57 0.94 1.25 37.53
N GLU A 58 -0.12 1.59 36.78
CA GLU A 58 -1.50 1.20 37.08
C GLU A 58 -1.85 -0.23 36.64
N GLY A 59 -1.00 -0.89 35.85
CA GLY A 59 -1.26 -2.23 35.31
C GLY A 59 -2.40 -2.29 34.27
N ILE A 60 -2.74 -1.16 33.63
CA ILE A 60 -3.85 -1.04 32.69
C ILE A 60 -3.36 -1.19 31.24
N GLN A 61 -4.04 -2.05 30.46
CA GLN A 61 -3.85 -2.11 29.01
C GLN A 61 -4.68 -1.02 28.32
N SER A 62 -4.01 -0.01 27.75
CA SER A 62 -4.67 1.07 27.03
C SER A 62 -4.75 0.76 25.53
N LYS A 63 -5.97 0.68 25.01
CA LYS A 63 -6.24 0.57 23.55
C LYS A 63 -5.53 1.68 22.76
N ARG A 64 -5.47 2.89 23.31
CA ARG A 64 -4.79 4.03 22.67
C ARG A 64 -3.29 3.78 22.50
N LEU A 65 -2.64 3.12 23.46
CA LEU A 65 -1.22 2.75 23.34
C LEU A 65 -1.03 1.67 22.28
N GLU A 66 -1.95 0.70 22.20
CA GLU A 66 -1.91 -0.35 21.18
C GLU A 66 -2.08 0.21 19.76
N GLU A 67 -3.02 1.13 19.55
CA GLU A 67 -3.19 1.85 18.29
C GLU A 67 -1.95 2.69 17.93
N TYR A 68 -1.35 3.35 18.92
CA TYR A 68 -0.14 4.12 18.71
C TYR A 68 1.05 3.23 18.31
N ASP A 69 1.23 2.10 19.01
CA ASP A 69 2.33 1.18 18.77
C ASP A 69 2.15 0.38 17.49
N SER A 70 0.92 -0.03 17.15
CA SER A 70 0.62 -0.63 15.85
C SER A 70 0.91 0.34 14.72
N ALA A 71 0.43 1.60 14.79
CA ALA A 71 0.72 2.61 13.79
C ALA A 71 2.23 2.90 13.65
N ARG A 72 2.98 2.87 14.76
CA ARG A 72 4.45 2.99 14.74
C ARG A 72 5.13 1.79 14.09
N LYS A 73 4.67 0.57 14.38
CA LYS A 73 5.18 -0.67 13.76
C LYS A 73 4.91 -0.69 12.26
N ASP A 74 3.69 -0.37 11.83
CA ASP A 74 3.30 -0.25 10.42
C ASP A 74 4.14 0.77 9.67
N ALA A 75 4.40 1.93 10.30
CA ALA A 75 5.21 2.97 9.68
C ALA A 75 6.67 2.52 9.52
N SER A 76 7.19 1.79 10.51
CA SER A 76 8.54 1.21 10.48
C SER A 76 8.67 0.11 9.42
N SER A 77 7.67 -0.78 9.29
CA SER A 77 7.67 -1.81 8.25
C SER A 77 7.60 -1.19 6.86
N LEU A 78 6.72 -0.21 6.64
CA LEU A 78 6.62 0.52 5.37
C LEU A 78 7.92 1.26 5.03
N LEU A 79 8.61 1.82 6.03
CA LEU A 79 9.92 2.42 5.84
C LEU A 79 10.93 1.37 5.35
N ASN A 80 10.99 0.22 6.01
CA ASN A 80 11.91 -0.86 5.67
C ASN A 80 11.67 -1.41 4.27
N GLU A 81 10.41 -1.63 3.87
CA GLU A 81 10.07 -2.04 2.51
C GLU A 81 10.54 -1.01 1.47
N ARG A 82 10.34 0.29 1.74
CA ARG A 82 10.80 1.36 0.84
C ARG A 82 12.33 1.41 0.76
N LEU A 83 13.03 1.20 1.87
CA LEU A 83 14.50 1.12 1.88
C LEU A 83 14.99 -0.07 1.05
N GLN A 84 14.37 -1.23 1.19
CA GLN A 84 14.68 -2.43 0.40
C GLN A 84 14.42 -2.19 -1.10
N ARG A 85 13.29 -1.57 -1.48
CA ARG A 85 13.02 -1.23 -2.88
C ARG A 85 14.12 -0.34 -3.48
N ILE A 86 14.63 0.64 -2.72
CA ILE A 86 15.75 1.50 -3.17
C ILE A 86 17.06 0.69 -3.29
N GLU A 87 17.26 -0.33 -2.46
CA GLU A 87 18.44 -1.22 -2.57
C GLU A 87 18.39 -2.05 -3.83
N TYR A 88 17.24 -2.68 -4.10
CA TYR A 88 17.03 -3.55 -5.26
C TYR A 88 16.88 -2.78 -6.57
N ASP A 89 16.58 -1.48 -6.55
CA ASP A 89 16.46 -0.67 -7.76
C ASP A 89 17.79 -0.60 -8.52
N GLN A 90 17.89 -1.33 -9.63
CA GLN A 90 19.10 -1.40 -10.47
C GLN A 90 19.30 -0.14 -11.33
N SER A 91 18.27 0.71 -11.48
CA SER A 91 18.36 1.94 -12.29
C SER A 91 19.18 3.05 -11.62
N LEU A 92 19.48 2.90 -10.34
CA LEU A 92 20.11 3.94 -9.53
C LEU A 92 21.58 3.66 -9.26
N THR A 93 22.37 4.72 -9.33
CA THR A 93 23.74 4.69 -8.83
C THR A 93 23.77 4.57 -7.30
N ASN A 94 24.86 4.04 -6.75
CA ASN A 94 25.05 3.92 -5.30
C ASN A 94 24.91 5.27 -4.56
N SER A 95 25.37 6.36 -5.20
CA SER A 95 25.27 7.71 -4.66
C SER A 95 23.81 8.17 -4.54
N GLU A 96 22.98 7.87 -5.55
CA GLU A 96 21.56 8.20 -5.56
C GLU A 96 20.79 7.34 -4.57
N LYS A 97 21.10 6.05 -4.47
CA LYS A 97 20.54 5.16 -3.43
C LYS A 97 20.79 5.74 -2.04
N LYS A 98 22.02 6.15 -1.74
CA LYS A 98 22.38 6.76 -0.45
C LYS A 98 21.57 8.04 -0.19
N LYS A 99 21.47 8.93 -1.18
CA LYS A 99 20.67 10.17 -1.08
C LYS A 99 19.18 9.88 -0.84
N ARG A 100 18.59 8.94 -1.59
CA ARG A 100 17.18 8.55 -1.45
C ARG A 100 16.90 7.93 -0.09
N LYS A 101 17.75 6.99 0.37
CA LYS A 101 17.65 6.39 1.72
C LYS A 101 17.74 7.44 2.82
N PHE A 102 18.70 8.36 2.73
CA PHE A 102 18.86 9.44 3.70
C PHE A 102 17.61 10.31 3.79
N ASN A 103 17.09 10.75 2.64
CA ASN A 103 15.87 11.55 2.59
C ASN A 103 14.65 10.80 3.15
N LEU A 104 14.53 9.51 2.84
CA LEU A 104 13.46 8.66 3.35
C LEU A 104 13.51 8.55 4.89
N LYS A 105 14.68 8.24 5.45
CA LYS A 105 14.90 8.17 6.91
C LYS A 105 14.67 9.52 7.58
N ARG A 106 15.14 10.61 6.97
CA ARG A 106 14.93 11.98 7.47
C ARG A 106 13.44 12.34 7.52
N ASN A 107 12.70 12.03 6.45
CA ASN A 107 11.27 12.31 6.37
C ASN A 107 10.48 11.45 7.37
N TYR A 108 10.88 10.20 7.59
CA TYR A 108 10.28 9.33 8.60
C TYR A 108 10.54 9.82 10.03
N ALA A 109 11.79 10.17 10.36
CA ALA A 109 12.14 10.70 11.68
C ALA A 109 11.39 12.01 12.01
N ALA A 110 11.06 12.77 10.96
CA ALA A 110 10.27 13.98 11.05
C ALA A 110 8.76 13.73 11.14
N GLN A 111 8.23 12.52 10.99
CA GLN A 111 6.79 12.25 11.10
C GLN A 111 6.45 11.78 12.52
N THR A 112 5.30 12.20 13.01
CA THR A 112 4.73 11.69 14.26
C THR A 112 3.59 10.71 14.00
N VAL A 113 3.23 9.91 15.00
CA VAL A 113 2.15 8.94 14.85
C VAL A 113 0.82 9.66 14.67
N THR A 114 0.60 10.78 15.35
CA THR A 114 -0.61 11.59 15.11
C THR A 114 -0.67 12.12 13.68
N GLU A 115 0.45 12.57 13.10
CA GLU A 115 0.48 12.96 11.68
C GLU A 115 0.16 11.78 10.75
N LEU A 116 0.62 10.57 11.09
CA LEU A 116 0.34 9.36 10.33
C LEU A 116 -1.15 8.97 10.40
N LEU A 117 -1.74 9.00 11.60
CA LEU A 117 -3.16 8.72 11.82
C LEU A 117 -4.02 9.75 11.10
N LYS A 118 -3.73 11.05 11.25
CA LYS A 118 -4.44 12.12 10.51
C LYS A 118 -4.37 11.94 9.00
N LYS A 119 -3.26 11.44 8.45
CA LYS A 119 -3.12 11.15 7.01
C LYS A 119 -3.98 9.97 6.57
N LYS A 120 -4.09 8.92 7.40
CA LYS A 120 -4.98 7.78 7.15
C LYS A 120 -6.45 8.20 7.25
N GLU A 121 -6.77 9.04 8.23
CA GLU A 121 -8.12 9.56 8.48
C GLU A 121 -8.59 10.55 7.42
N LYS A 122 -7.68 11.17 6.63
CA LYS A 122 -8.04 12.20 5.64
C LYS A 122 -9.29 11.76 4.88
N HIS A 123 -10.40 12.36 5.32
CA HIS A 123 -11.76 12.07 4.93
C HIS A 123 -11.81 11.98 3.42
N HIS A 124 -12.46 10.93 2.90
CA HIS A 124 -12.94 10.81 1.52
C HIS A 124 -12.80 12.10 0.74
N ASN A 125 -11.59 12.37 0.25
CA ASN A 125 -11.36 13.57 -0.53
C ASN A 125 -12.09 13.33 -1.84
N ALA A 126 -12.63 14.35 -2.50
CA ALA A 126 -13.47 14.15 -3.70
C ALA A 126 -12.80 13.23 -4.76
N LEU A 127 -11.47 13.24 -4.82
CA LEU A 127 -10.66 12.34 -5.65
C LEU A 127 -10.81 10.85 -5.29
N THR A 128 -10.97 10.49 -4.02
CA THR A 128 -11.20 9.11 -3.57
C THR A 128 -12.48 8.53 -4.17
N LYS A 129 -13.56 9.34 -4.25
CA LYS A 129 -14.81 8.92 -4.92
C LYS A 129 -14.58 8.67 -6.42
N VAL A 130 -13.76 9.50 -7.06
CA VAL A 130 -13.40 9.32 -8.48
C VAL A 130 -12.58 8.05 -8.68
N GLU A 131 -11.60 7.77 -7.81
CA GLU A 131 -10.80 6.55 -7.83
C GLU A 131 -11.66 5.29 -7.61
N GLU A 132 -12.60 5.32 -6.66
CA GLU A 132 -13.55 4.23 -6.41
C GLU A 132 -14.45 3.97 -7.63
N VAL A 133 -14.98 5.03 -8.26
CA VAL A 133 -15.77 4.89 -9.50
C VAL A 133 -14.93 4.30 -10.63
N ARG A 134 -13.66 4.72 -10.76
CA ARG A 134 -12.75 4.18 -11.77
C ARG A 134 -12.46 2.69 -11.52
N LYS A 135 -12.21 2.29 -10.26
CA LYS A 135 -12.02 0.88 -9.87
C LYS A 135 -13.26 0.05 -10.19
N LYS A 136 -14.45 0.50 -9.79
CA LYS A 136 -15.72 -0.17 -10.11
C LYS A 136 -15.94 -0.34 -11.61
N ARG A 137 -15.63 0.68 -12.43
CA ARG A 137 -15.71 0.58 -13.89
C ARG A 137 -14.72 -0.45 -14.46
N GLN A 138 -13.51 -0.49 -13.92
CA GLN A 138 -12.51 -1.47 -14.34
C GLN A 138 -12.93 -2.90 -13.97
N GLU A 139 -13.39 -3.12 -12.74
CA GLU A 139 -13.92 -4.42 -12.27
C GLU A 139 -15.12 -4.86 -13.11
N GLN A 140 -16.04 -3.96 -13.46
CA GLN A 140 -17.16 -4.24 -14.35
C GLN A 140 -16.70 -4.65 -15.76
N PHE A 141 -15.69 -3.96 -16.30
CA PHE A 141 -15.13 -4.30 -17.61
C PHE A 141 -14.44 -5.67 -17.59
N GLU A 142 -13.67 -5.97 -16.55
CA GLU A 142 -13.00 -7.26 -16.37
C GLU A 142 -14.02 -8.39 -16.17
N ALA A 143 -15.07 -8.17 -15.38
CA ALA A 143 -16.17 -9.11 -15.20
C ALA A 143 -16.94 -9.38 -16.50
N GLN A 144 -17.24 -8.34 -17.30
CA GLN A 144 -17.87 -8.50 -18.60
C GLN A 144 -16.98 -9.29 -19.58
N LYS A 145 -15.66 -9.02 -19.57
CA LYS A 145 -14.69 -9.75 -20.39
C LYS A 145 -14.60 -11.21 -19.98
N ALA A 146 -14.61 -11.50 -18.67
CA ALA A 146 -14.62 -12.87 -18.14
C ALA A 146 -15.92 -13.60 -18.53
N ALA A 147 -17.08 -12.97 -18.32
CA ALA A 147 -18.38 -13.55 -18.69
C ALA A 147 -18.48 -13.82 -20.21
N LYS A 148 -17.91 -12.96 -21.05
CA LYS A 148 -17.84 -13.20 -22.49
C LYS A 148 -16.99 -14.43 -22.84
N LYS A 149 -15.82 -14.58 -22.21
CA LYS A 149 -14.95 -15.76 -22.40
C LYS A 149 -15.63 -17.05 -21.95
N GLU A 150 -16.34 -17.05 -20.83
CA GLU A 150 -17.08 -18.22 -20.36
C GLU A 150 -18.24 -18.61 -21.31
N ARG A 151 -18.96 -17.61 -21.83
CA ARG A 151 -20.00 -17.84 -22.85
C ARG A 151 -19.42 -18.39 -24.15
N GLU A 152 -18.26 -17.91 -24.59
CA GLU A 152 -17.58 -18.43 -25.78
C GLU A 152 -17.10 -19.87 -25.55
N ALA A 153 -16.48 -20.16 -24.40
CA ALA A 153 -16.03 -21.50 -24.05
C ALA A 153 -17.19 -22.51 -23.96
N THR A 154 -18.30 -22.12 -23.34
CA THR A 154 -19.50 -22.98 -23.26
C THR A 154 -20.11 -23.21 -24.64
N ARG A 155 -20.19 -22.18 -25.50
CA ARG A 155 -20.64 -22.35 -26.89
C ARG A 155 -19.76 -23.32 -27.67
N ILE A 156 -18.44 -23.19 -27.57
CA ILE A 156 -17.49 -24.10 -28.24
C ILE A 156 -17.69 -25.54 -27.75
N LYS A 157 -17.81 -25.76 -26.43
CA LYS A 157 -18.10 -27.09 -25.87
C LYS A 157 -19.41 -27.68 -26.40
N CYS A 158 -20.48 -26.87 -26.47
CA CYS A 158 -21.76 -27.30 -27.03
C CYS A 158 -21.67 -27.67 -28.52
N ILE A 159 -20.93 -26.89 -29.31
CA ILE A 159 -20.70 -27.16 -30.74
C ILE A 159 -19.90 -28.46 -30.91
N GLN A 160 -18.80 -28.64 -30.17
CA GLN A 160 -18.00 -29.85 -30.20
C GLN A 160 -18.83 -31.09 -29.82
N ARG A 161 -19.63 -30.99 -28.76
CA ARG A 161 -20.56 -32.06 -28.35
C ARG A 161 -21.56 -32.38 -29.46
N ARG A 162 -22.10 -31.37 -30.14
CA ARG A 162 -23.01 -31.57 -31.27
C ARG A 162 -22.32 -32.29 -32.43
N HIS A 163 -21.09 -31.91 -32.79
CA HIS A 163 -20.33 -32.60 -33.84
C HIS A 163 -20.05 -34.05 -33.48
N ALA A 164 -19.63 -34.34 -32.24
CA ALA A 164 -19.41 -35.70 -31.77
C ALA A 164 -20.70 -36.55 -31.83
N ASN A 165 -21.83 -35.98 -31.37
CA ASN A 165 -23.12 -36.67 -31.43
C ASN A 165 -23.56 -36.92 -32.89
N ASN A 166 -23.41 -35.92 -33.76
CA ASN A 166 -23.76 -36.05 -35.18
C ASN A 166 -22.89 -37.10 -35.89
N ALA A 167 -21.60 -37.19 -35.55
CA ALA A 167 -20.71 -38.22 -36.07
C ALA A 167 -21.19 -39.63 -35.69
N LEU A 168 -21.66 -39.83 -34.44
CA LEU A 168 -22.26 -41.09 -34.01
C LEU A 168 -23.57 -41.41 -34.75
N TYR A 169 -24.42 -40.40 -34.98
CA TYR A 169 -25.68 -40.59 -35.72
C TYR A 169 -25.48 -40.88 -37.22
N ALA A 170 -24.37 -40.41 -37.80
CA ALA A 170 -24.03 -40.62 -39.21
C ALA A 170 -23.47 -42.02 -39.50
N GLN A 171 -23.03 -42.76 -38.47
CA GLN A 171 -22.54 -44.12 -38.65
C GLN A 171 -23.66 -45.05 -39.14
N ARG A 172 -23.40 -45.73 -40.26
CA ARG A 172 -24.30 -46.71 -40.87
C ARG A 172 -23.61 -48.07 -40.95
N THR A 173 -24.40 -49.12 -40.83
CA THR A 173 -23.97 -50.49 -41.09
C THR A 173 -23.70 -50.68 -42.59
N PRO A 174 -23.03 -51.76 -43.01
CA PRO A 174 -22.82 -52.06 -44.43
C PRO A 174 -24.12 -52.15 -45.25
N LYS A 175 -25.25 -52.43 -44.60
CA LYS A 175 -26.60 -52.46 -45.20
C LYS A 175 -27.28 -51.09 -45.25
N GLY A 176 -26.60 -50.00 -44.86
CA GLY A 176 -27.13 -48.63 -44.84
C GLY A 176 -28.01 -48.29 -43.63
N GLN A 177 -28.21 -49.22 -42.68
CA GLN A 177 -29.02 -48.97 -41.49
C GLN A 177 -28.23 -48.19 -40.43
N PRO A 178 -28.86 -47.35 -39.59
CA PRO A 178 -28.14 -46.66 -38.53
C PRO A 178 -27.51 -47.62 -37.51
N VAL A 179 -26.28 -47.34 -37.09
CA VAL A 179 -25.62 -48.12 -36.02
C VAL A 179 -26.26 -47.77 -34.67
N MET A 180 -27.00 -48.72 -34.09
CA MET A 180 -27.77 -48.46 -32.86
C MET A 180 -26.90 -48.27 -31.62
N ASN A 181 -25.72 -48.88 -31.55
CA ASN A 181 -24.84 -48.80 -30.37
C ASN A 181 -24.49 -47.34 -29.99
N GLY A 182 -24.16 -46.50 -30.97
CA GLY A 182 -23.88 -45.07 -30.73
C GLY A 182 -25.11 -44.31 -30.26
N ARG A 183 -26.30 -44.63 -30.79
CA ARG A 183 -27.57 -44.00 -30.41
C ARG A 183 -27.99 -44.38 -28.99
N VAL A 184 -27.85 -45.65 -28.63
CA VAL A 184 -28.13 -46.16 -27.28
C VAL A 184 -27.19 -45.52 -26.26
N LYS A 185 -25.89 -45.41 -26.58
CA LYS A 185 -24.92 -44.73 -25.70
C LYS A 185 -25.31 -43.26 -25.45
N LEU A 186 -25.73 -42.53 -26.49
CA LEU A 186 -26.19 -41.14 -26.33
C LEU A 186 -27.48 -41.02 -25.49
N LEU A 187 -28.38 -42.00 -25.57
CA LEU A 187 -29.57 -42.04 -24.72
C LEU A 187 -29.20 -42.27 -23.25
N LEU A 188 -28.28 -43.19 -22.98
CA LEU A 188 -27.79 -43.46 -21.62
C LEU A 188 -27.07 -42.23 -21.03
N ASP A 189 -26.21 -41.56 -21.81
CA ASP A 189 -25.53 -40.33 -21.38
C ASP A 189 -26.53 -39.21 -21.04
N LYS A 190 -27.65 -39.11 -21.79
CA LYS A 190 -28.72 -38.14 -21.49
C LYS A 190 -29.43 -38.47 -20.18
N LEU A 191 -29.81 -39.73 -19.97
CA LEU A 191 -30.48 -40.17 -18.74
C LEU A 191 -29.60 -39.94 -17.51
N GLN A 192 -28.30 -40.23 -17.59
CA GLN A 192 -27.36 -39.97 -16.51
C GLN A 192 -27.26 -38.47 -16.20
N HIS A 193 -27.22 -37.60 -17.22
CA HIS A 193 -27.22 -36.16 -17.01
C HIS A 193 -28.52 -35.63 -16.39
N GLU A 194 -29.68 -36.17 -16.77
CA GLU A 194 -30.96 -35.79 -16.18
C GLU A 194 -31.06 -36.21 -14.71
N GLN A 195 -30.53 -37.39 -14.36
CA GLN A 195 -30.43 -37.84 -12.96
C GLN A 195 -29.52 -36.95 -12.11
N THR A 196 -28.42 -36.42 -12.67
CA THR A 196 -27.53 -35.51 -11.93
C THR A 196 -28.06 -34.09 -11.76
N LYS A 197 -29.14 -33.71 -12.44
CA LYS A 197 -29.72 -32.36 -12.37
C LYS A 197 -30.85 -32.24 -11.34
N ASN A 198 -31.46 -33.35 -10.96
CA ASN A 198 -32.47 -33.42 -9.89
C ASN A 198 -31.81 -33.77 -8.57
#